data_AF-A0A2A5M594-F1
#
_entry.id   AF-A0A2A5M594-F1
#
_cell.length_a   1.000
_cell.length_b   1.000
_cell.length_c   1.000
_cell.angle_alpha   90.00
_cell.angle_beta   90.00
_cell.angle_gamma   90.00
#
_symmetry.space_group_name_H-M   'P 1'
#
loop_
_entity.id
_entity.type
_entity.pdbx_description
1 polymer ?
#
loop_
_entity_poly.entity_id
_entity_poly.type
_entity_poly.pdbx_seq_one_letter_code
_entity_poly.pdbx_strand_id
1 'polypeptide(L)'
;DCYLALGILHTHFNPLVSRFKDYIALPKQNGYQTIHTTLFDTKSIIEAQIRTFDMHKIAEFGIAAHWKYKEDGSVVAPRLDWLTDISMQSINNLENAEDYNAIELYEYAKDSLYVEDVAVYSPKGEIFTLPRGATVLDFAYEVHTKVGLHAKSAYVNRIKVPLLTELKNGDIVRVVTSNDKFYRCSWIDSVKTGKAKAS
;
A
#
# COMPACT_ATOMS: atom_id res chain seq x y z
N ASP A 1 -11.34 14.86 -18.68
CA ASP A 1 -10.15 14.35 -19.40
C ASP A 1 -9.25 13.45 -18.56
N CYS A 2 -8.69 13.90 -17.42
CA CYS A 2 -7.80 13.05 -16.61
C CYS A 2 -8.45 11.73 -16.15
N TYR A 3 -9.69 11.78 -15.62
CA TYR A 3 -10.43 10.58 -15.23
C TYR A 3 -10.86 9.71 -16.43
N LEU A 4 -11.06 10.32 -17.61
CA LEU A 4 -11.34 9.58 -18.84
C LEU A 4 -10.12 8.76 -19.27
N ALA A 5 -8.93 9.40 -19.28
CA ALA A 5 -7.67 8.71 -19.55
C ALA A 5 -7.38 7.61 -18.51
N LEU A 6 -7.71 7.84 -17.24
CA LEU A 6 -7.63 6.82 -16.19
C LEU A 6 -8.53 5.61 -16.51
N GLY A 7 -9.79 5.85 -16.88
CA GLY A 7 -10.73 4.80 -17.24
C GLY A 7 -10.27 3.96 -18.44
N ILE A 8 -9.69 4.61 -19.45
CA ILE A 8 -9.10 3.91 -20.62
C ILE A 8 -7.94 3.02 -20.15
N LEU A 9 -7.04 3.53 -19.31
CA LEU A 9 -5.94 2.73 -18.76
C LEU A 9 -6.43 1.53 -17.96
N HIS A 10 -7.45 1.69 -17.13
CA HIS A 10 -8.03 0.60 -16.33
C HIS A 10 -8.83 -0.41 -17.18
N THR A 11 -9.21 -0.05 -18.40
CA THR A 11 -9.83 -0.98 -19.36
C THR A 11 -8.80 -1.90 -20.02
N HIS A 12 -7.56 -1.42 -20.19
CA HIS A 12 -6.49 -2.17 -20.85
C HIS A 12 -5.51 -2.86 -19.90
N PHE A 13 -5.43 -2.38 -18.66
CA PHE A 13 -4.48 -2.88 -17.66
C PHE A 13 -5.15 -3.06 -16.30
N ASN A 14 -4.67 -4.04 -15.53
CA ASN A 14 -5.21 -4.30 -14.19
C ASN A 14 -4.64 -3.27 -13.19
N PRO A 15 -5.46 -2.41 -12.56
CA PRO A 15 -4.96 -1.43 -11.62
C PRO A 15 -4.67 -2.04 -10.25
N LEU A 16 -3.57 -1.60 -9.65
CA LEU A 16 -3.22 -1.91 -8.27
C LEU A 16 -3.86 -0.86 -7.34
N VAL A 17 -5.03 -1.19 -6.79
CA VAL A 17 -5.85 -0.27 -5.99
C VAL A 17 -5.08 0.30 -4.79
N SER A 18 -4.25 -0.49 -4.13
CA SER A 18 -3.43 -0.04 -2.98
C SER A 18 -2.39 1.03 -3.33
N ARG A 19 -2.04 1.19 -4.62
CA ARG A 19 -1.11 2.21 -5.13
C ARG A 19 -1.80 3.28 -5.97
N PHE A 20 -3.13 3.35 -5.91
CA PHE A 20 -3.88 4.45 -6.48
C PHE A 20 -3.88 5.65 -5.54
N LYS A 21 -3.53 6.83 -6.05
CA LYS A 21 -3.63 8.09 -5.30
C LYS A 21 -4.22 9.18 -6.18
N ASP A 22 -5.35 9.72 -5.75
CA ASP A 22 -6.02 10.82 -6.43
C ASP A 22 -5.66 12.16 -5.79
N TYR A 23 -4.57 12.78 -6.26
CA TYR A 23 -4.21 14.14 -5.83
C TYR A 23 -4.96 15.23 -6.60
N ILE A 24 -5.87 14.90 -7.52
CA ILE A 24 -6.77 15.90 -8.12
C ILE A 24 -7.91 16.18 -7.14
N ALA A 25 -8.52 15.13 -6.60
CA ALA A 25 -9.56 15.23 -5.57
C ALA A 25 -9.01 15.71 -4.22
N LEU A 26 -7.81 15.24 -3.84
CA LEU A 26 -7.13 15.62 -2.59
C LEU A 26 -5.72 16.18 -2.89
N PRO A 27 -5.61 17.45 -3.30
CA PRO A 27 -4.33 18.07 -3.61
C PRO A 27 -3.38 18.11 -2.41
N LYS A 28 -2.07 18.05 -2.69
CA LYS A 28 -1.06 18.29 -1.64
C LYS A 28 -0.99 19.78 -1.30
N GLN A 29 -0.45 20.09 -0.13
CA GLN A 29 -0.32 21.47 0.37
C GLN A 29 0.47 22.40 -0.56
N ASN A 30 1.42 21.86 -1.32
CA ASN A 30 2.20 22.61 -2.30
C ASN A 30 1.46 22.84 -3.65
N GLY A 31 0.16 22.52 -3.72
CA GLY A 31 -0.66 22.62 -4.93
C GLY A 31 -0.43 21.50 -5.94
N TYR A 32 0.32 20.46 -5.59
CA TYR A 32 0.57 19.34 -6.50
C TYR A 32 -0.73 18.54 -6.73
N GLN A 33 -1.12 18.45 -8.01
CA GLN A 33 -2.31 17.76 -8.49
C GLN A 33 -1.96 16.78 -9.62
N THR A 34 -2.25 15.50 -9.43
CA THR A 34 -1.99 14.41 -10.39
C THR A 34 -2.69 13.15 -9.92
N ILE A 35 -3.23 12.34 -10.82
CA ILE A 35 -3.65 10.97 -10.50
C ILE A 35 -2.44 10.04 -10.65
N HIS A 36 -2.09 9.33 -9.58
CA HIS A 36 -1.06 8.29 -9.59
C HIS A 36 -1.76 6.93 -9.62
N THR A 37 -1.43 6.10 -10.60
CA THR A 37 -1.94 4.73 -10.67
C THR A 37 -0.82 3.77 -11.08
N THR A 38 -0.71 2.66 -10.37
CA THR A 38 0.16 1.56 -10.76
C THR A 38 -0.69 0.52 -11.48
N LEU A 39 -0.24 0.12 -12.67
CA LEU A 39 -0.94 -0.78 -13.57
C LEU A 39 -0.09 -2.03 -13.80
N PHE A 40 -0.74 -3.18 -13.88
CA PHE A 40 -0.12 -4.43 -14.33
C PHE A 40 -0.41 -4.65 -15.80
N ASP A 41 0.68 -4.78 -16.56
CA ASP A 41 0.70 -5.42 -17.87
C ASP A 41 1.21 -6.86 -17.70
N THR A 42 0.85 -7.75 -18.63
CA THR A 42 1.17 -9.19 -18.63
C THR A 42 2.64 -9.54 -18.30
N LYS A 43 3.58 -8.62 -18.49
CA LYS A 43 5.01 -8.82 -18.20
C LYS A 43 5.65 -7.73 -17.35
N SER A 44 4.95 -6.64 -17.04
CA SER A 44 5.59 -5.48 -16.41
C SER A 44 4.62 -4.64 -15.58
N ILE A 45 5.19 -3.88 -14.66
CA ILE A 45 4.46 -2.92 -13.85
C ILE A 45 4.74 -1.55 -14.43
N ILE A 46 3.66 -0.80 -14.67
CA ILE A 46 3.68 0.54 -15.24
C ILE A 46 3.16 1.51 -14.18
N GLU A 47 3.93 2.54 -13.87
CA GLU A 47 3.46 3.64 -13.03
C GLU A 47 3.04 4.79 -13.96
N ALA A 48 1.75 5.12 -13.95
CA ALA A 48 1.18 6.18 -14.76
C ALA A 48 0.82 7.38 -13.88
N GLN A 49 1.14 8.57 -14.39
CA GLN A 49 0.77 9.85 -13.79
C GLN A 49 -0.07 10.64 -14.80
N ILE A 50 -1.29 11.00 -14.40
CA ILE A 50 -2.25 11.68 -15.27
C ILE A 50 -2.55 13.06 -14.69
N ARG A 51 -2.32 14.10 -15.49
CA ARG A 51 -2.51 15.50 -15.10
C ARG A 51 -2.74 16.37 -16.32
N THR A 52 -3.35 17.54 -16.13
CA THR A 52 -3.46 18.55 -17.19
C THR A 52 -2.14 19.30 -17.36
N PHE A 53 -2.02 20.09 -18.44
CA PHE A 53 -0.85 20.92 -18.66
C PHE A 53 -0.65 21.98 -17.56
N ASP A 54 -1.71 22.54 -17.00
CA ASP A 54 -1.60 23.52 -15.92
C ASP A 54 -1.16 22.86 -14.61
N MET A 55 -1.72 21.69 -14.29
CA MET A 55 -1.25 20.87 -13.16
C MET A 55 0.21 20.47 -13.32
N HIS A 56 0.67 20.22 -14.54
CA HIS A 56 2.06 19.92 -14.84
C HIS A 56 2.97 21.13 -14.57
N LYS A 57 2.59 22.35 -15.00
CA LYS A 57 3.34 23.58 -14.69
C LYS A 57 3.47 23.82 -13.18
N ILE A 58 2.39 23.63 -12.43
CA ILE A 58 2.41 23.78 -10.96
C ILE A 58 3.32 22.71 -10.33
N ALA A 59 3.31 21.48 -10.84
CA ALA A 59 4.15 20.40 -10.34
C ALA A 59 5.65 20.61 -10.62
N GLU A 60 6.01 21.24 -11.74
CA GLU A 60 7.42 21.51 -12.09
C GLU A 60 7.97 22.76 -11.42
N PHE A 61 7.19 23.85 -11.42
CA PHE A 61 7.69 25.17 -11.04
C PHE A 61 7.12 25.68 -9.70
N GLY A 62 6.21 24.92 -9.08
CA GLY A 62 5.53 25.30 -7.85
C GLY A 62 4.50 26.42 -8.03
N ILE A 63 3.79 26.75 -6.95
CA ILE A 63 2.77 27.83 -6.95
C ILE A 63 3.40 29.20 -7.25
N ALA A 64 4.66 29.42 -6.83
CA ALA A 64 5.34 30.70 -6.99
C ALA A 64 5.61 31.08 -8.46
N ALA A 65 5.86 30.11 -9.34
CA ALA A 65 6.06 30.38 -10.77
C ALA A 65 4.74 30.68 -11.50
N HIS A 66 3.61 30.20 -10.98
CA HIS A 66 2.29 30.47 -11.53
C HIS A 66 1.79 31.89 -11.21
N TRP A 67 2.37 32.56 -10.20
CA TRP A 67 2.05 33.95 -9.85
C TRP A 67 2.45 34.94 -10.96
N LYS A 68 3.49 34.61 -11.75
CA LYS A 68 4.01 35.48 -12.82
C LYS A 68 3.15 35.47 -14.10
N TYR A 69 2.11 34.63 -14.18
CA TYR A 69 1.26 34.48 -15.37
C TYR A 69 -0.20 34.93 -15.13
N LYS A 70 -0.57 35.30 -13.90
CA LYS A 70 -1.87 35.90 -13.58
C LYS A 70 -1.68 37.38 -13.19
N GLU A 71 -1.13 38.17 -14.10
CA GLU A 71 -1.46 39.60 -14.16
C GLU A 71 -2.82 39.75 -14.87
N ASP A 72 -3.89 39.34 -14.19
CA ASP A 72 -5.14 40.11 -14.22
C ASP A 72 -6.08 39.66 -13.08
N GLY A 73 -6.33 40.60 -12.16
CA GLY A 73 -7.46 40.64 -11.23
C GLY A 73 -7.92 39.38 -10.49
N SER A 74 -7.32 39.08 -9.33
CA SER A 74 -8.04 38.85 -8.04
C SER A 74 -7.14 38.15 -7.02
N VAL A 75 -6.88 38.85 -5.92
CA VAL A 75 -6.13 38.32 -4.78
C VAL A 75 -7.06 37.39 -3.98
N VAL A 76 -6.81 36.09 -4.03
CA VAL A 76 -7.40 35.14 -3.08
C VAL A 76 -6.26 34.64 -2.19
N ALA A 77 -6.22 35.13 -0.96
CA ALA A 77 -5.34 34.61 0.08
C ALA A 77 -5.73 33.15 0.41
N PRO A 78 -4.78 32.27 0.76
CA PRO A 78 -5.11 30.90 1.14
C PRO A 78 -5.87 30.91 2.47
N ARG A 79 -7.10 30.37 2.51
CA ARG A 79 -7.84 30.10 3.74
C ARG A 79 -7.19 28.92 4.48
N LEU A 80 -6.59 29.21 5.64
CA LEU A 80 -6.05 28.22 6.59
C LEU A 80 -7.17 27.67 7.53
N ASP A 81 -8.34 27.34 6.99
CA ASP A 81 -9.51 26.96 7.82
C ASP A 81 -9.49 25.47 8.27
N TRP A 82 -8.52 24.66 7.82
CA TRP A 82 -8.49 23.21 8.11
C TRP A 82 -7.72 22.83 9.38
N LEU A 83 -7.05 23.77 10.05
CA LEU A 83 -6.30 23.50 11.30
C LEU A 83 -7.17 23.50 12.56
N THR A 84 -8.42 23.93 12.48
CA THR A 84 -9.35 24.03 13.61
C THR A 84 -10.23 22.81 13.83
N ASP A 85 -10.35 21.90 12.85
CA ASP A 85 -11.25 20.73 12.94
C ASP A 85 -10.63 19.49 13.59
N ILE A 86 -9.30 19.41 13.66
CA ILE A 86 -8.60 18.23 14.21
C ILE A 86 -8.46 18.32 15.74
N SER A 87 -8.57 19.51 16.35
CA SER A 87 -8.37 19.69 17.79
C SER A 87 -9.63 19.54 18.65
N MET A 88 -10.82 19.35 18.05
CA MET A 88 -12.10 19.45 18.77
C MET A 88 -12.91 18.15 18.84
N GLN A 89 -12.46 17.06 18.20
CA GLN A 89 -13.13 15.75 18.26
C GLN A 89 -12.52 14.78 19.29
N SER A 90 -11.37 15.10 19.88
CA SER A 90 -10.63 14.19 20.77
C SER A 90 -10.91 14.36 22.26
N ILE A 91 -11.82 15.26 22.69
CA ILE A 91 -11.96 15.65 24.11
C ILE A 91 -13.34 15.29 24.73
N ASN A 92 -14.36 14.88 23.97
CA ASN A 92 -15.74 14.82 24.50
C ASN A 92 -16.32 13.43 24.83
N ASN A 93 -15.55 12.33 24.82
CA ASN A 93 -16.09 10.99 25.10
C ASN A 93 -15.49 10.34 26.35
N LEU A 94 -15.50 11.06 27.47
CA LEU A 94 -15.12 10.52 28.79
C LEU A 94 -16.13 10.90 29.88
N GLU A 95 -17.39 10.51 29.71
CA GLU A 95 -18.32 10.37 30.85
C GLU A 95 -19.24 9.18 30.60
N ASN A 96 -18.96 8.07 31.28
CA ASN A 96 -19.92 7.33 32.13
C ASN A 96 -19.33 5.95 32.50
N ALA A 97 -19.20 5.72 33.79
CA ALA A 97 -18.69 4.49 34.38
C ALA A 97 -19.82 3.46 34.49
N GLU A 98 -19.66 2.31 33.83
CA GLU A 98 -20.22 0.99 34.17
C GLU A 98 -19.85 -0.02 33.06
N ASP A 99 -18.55 -0.25 32.78
CA ASP A 99 -18.20 -1.20 31.69
C ASP A 99 -16.81 -1.88 31.77
N TYR A 100 -16.25 -2.03 32.98
CA TYR A 100 -14.89 -2.56 33.15
C TYR A 100 -14.70 -4.04 32.76
N ASN A 101 -15.77 -4.80 32.48
CA ASN A 101 -15.69 -6.22 32.12
C ASN A 101 -16.01 -6.50 30.64
N ALA A 102 -16.83 -5.66 30.00
CA ALA A 102 -17.07 -5.75 28.56
C ALA A 102 -15.93 -5.11 27.77
N ILE A 103 -15.29 -4.05 28.28
CA ILE A 103 -14.15 -3.40 27.62
C ILE A 103 -12.95 -4.35 27.54
N GLU A 104 -12.65 -5.11 28.59
CA GLU A 104 -11.51 -6.04 28.58
C GLU A 104 -11.75 -7.24 27.64
N LEU A 105 -12.98 -7.75 27.58
CA LEU A 105 -13.39 -8.79 26.63
C LEU A 105 -13.46 -8.25 25.19
N TYR A 106 -13.88 -6.99 25.01
CA TYR A 106 -13.96 -6.32 23.72
C TYR A 106 -12.58 -5.91 23.21
N GLU A 107 -11.64 -5.51 24.08
CA GLU A 107 -10.24 -5.27 23.74
C GLU A 107 -9.54 -6.58 23.39
N TYR A 108 -9.76 -7.66 24.14
CA TYR A 108 -9.26 -8.99 23.80
C TYR A 108 -9.87 -9.54 22.50
N ALA A 109 -11.17 -9.31 22.27
CA ALA A 109 -11.85 -9.67 21.03
C ALA A 109 -11.40 -8.78 19.87
N LYS A 110 -11.12 -7.49 20.08
CA LYS A 110 -10.65 -6.53 19.07
C LYS A 110 -9.21 -6.82 18.65
N ASP A 111 -8.33 -7.18 19.57
CA ASP A 111 -6.98 -7.69 19.26
C ASP A 111 -7.03 -9.04 18.53
N SER A 112 -8.06 -9.85 18.77
CA SER A 112 -8.28 -11.13 18.06
C SER A 112 -9.01 -10.98 16.71
N LEU A 113 -9.76 -9.89 16.50
CA LEU A 113 -10.59 -9.66 15.31
C LEU A 113 -9.97 -8.70 14.28
N TYR A 114 -8.88 -8.01 14.62
CA TYR A 114 -8.13 -7.13 13.71
C TYR A 114 -6.65 -7.53 13.59
N VAL A 115 -6.40 -8.80 13.26
CA VAL A 115 -5.16 -9.11 12.53
C VAL A 115 -5.39 -8.65 11.10
N GLU A 116 -5.01 -7.40 10.80
CA GLU A 116 -5.04 -6.92 9.41
C GLU A 116 -4.13 -7.83 8.57
N ASP A 117 -4.74 -8.70 7.78
CA ASP A 117 -4.02 -9.50 6.81
C ASP A 117 -3.30 -8.58 5.81
N VAL A 118 -2.07 -8.96 5.45
CA VAL A 118 -1.29 -8.28 4.43
C VAL A 118 -1.64 -8.87 3.06
N ALA A 119 -2.08 -8.02 2.13
CA ALA A 119 -2.28 -8.43 0.75
C ALA A 119 -1.00 -8.21 -0.06
N VAL A 120 -0.43 -9.28 -0.58
CA VAL A 120 0.81 -9.28 -1.35
C VAL A 120 0.57 -9.86 -2.73
N TYR A 121 1.44 -9.52 -3.68
CA TYR A 121 1.23 -9.79 -5.09
C TYR A 121 2.34 -10.69 -5.64
N SER A 122 1.96 -11.68 -6.46
CA SER A 122 2.94 -12.41 -7.27
C SER A 122 3.42 -11.53 -8.42
N PRO A 123 4.56 -11.86 -9.07
CA PRO A 123 5.02 -11.12 -10.25
C PRO A 123 4.06 -11.21 -11.44
N LYS A 124 3.11 -12.15 -11.40
CA LYS A 124 2.05 -12.33 -12.40
C LYS A 124 0.78 -11.53 -12.07
N GLY A 125 0.73 -10.83 -10.94
CA GLY A 125 -0.40 -10.03 -10.51
C GLY A 125 -1.46 -10.79 -9.70
N GLU A 126 -1.20 -12.04 -9.30
CA GLU A 126 -2.08 -12.79 -8.39
C GLU A 126 -1.97 -12.23 -6.98
N ILE A 127 -3.11 -12.16 -6.27
CA ILE A 127 -3.22 -11.58 -4.93
C ILE A 127 -3.21 -12.72 -3.90
N PHE A 128 -2.38 -12.57 -2.86
CA PHE A 128 -2.29 -13.48 -1.73
C PHE A 128 -2.52 -12.70 -0.45
N THR A 129 -3.42 -13.21 0.39
CA THR A 129 -3.73 -12.67 1.71
C THR A 129 -3.00 -13.49 2.75
N LEU A 130 -2.09 -12.87 3.50
CA LEU A 130 -1.27 -13.53 4.51
C LEU A 130 -1.48 -12.86 5.87
N PRO A 131 -1.31 -13.57 7.00
CA PRO A 131 -1.42 -12.96 8.31
C PRO A 131 -0.36 -11.87 8.49
N ARG A 132 -0.67 -10.87 9.33
CA ARG A 132 0.29 -9.81 9.68
C ARG A 132 1.62 -10.39 10.16
N GLY A 133 2.72 -9.82 9.68
CA GLY A 133 4.08 -10.29 10.01
C GLY A 133 4.48 -11.57 9.26
N ALA A 134 3.70 -12.01 8.28
CA ALA A 134 4.11 -13.07 7.37
C ALA A 134 5.40 -12.69 6.63
N THR A 135 6.27 -13.68 6.47
CA THR A 135 7.57 -13.53 5.82
C THR A 135 7.49 -13.87 4.33
N VAL A 136 8.54 -13.56 3.57
CA VAL A 136 8.66 -14.04 2.18
C VAL A 136 8.58 -15.57 2.10
N LEU A 137 9.09 -16.27 3.12
CA LEU A 137 9.02 -17.72 3.18
C LEU A 137 7.57 -18.22 3.37
N ASP A 138 6.76 -17.53 4.18
CA ASP A 138 5.32 -17.81 4.29
C ASP A 138 4.63 -17.67 2.94
N PHE A 139 4.91 -16.59 2.20
CA PHE A 139 4.39 -16.41 0.84
C PHE A 139 4.82 -17.56 -0.09
N ALA A 140 6.08 -18.02 -0.01
CA ALA A 140 6.57 -19.11 -0.85
C ALA A 140 5.81 -20.43 -0.61
N TYR A 141 5.52 -20.76 0.65
CA TYR A 141 4.71 -21.93 1.02
C TYR A 141 3.23 -21.75 0.68
N GLU A 142 2.72 -20.52 0.76
CA GLU A 142 1.36 -20.21 0.35
C GLU A 142 1.17 -20.48 -1.15
N VAL A 143 2.08 -19.98 -2.00
CA VAL A 143 2.10 -20.24 -3.44
C VAL A 143 2.12 -21.75 -3.71
N HIS A 144 3.10 -22.48 -3.17
CA HIS A 144 3.15 -23.94 -3.28
C HIS A 144 4.24 -24.51 -2.36
N THR A 145 4.01 -25.67 -1.74
CA THR A 145 5.00 -26.33 -0.86
C THR A 145 6.36 -26.55 -1.54
N LYS A 146 6.37 -26.98 -2.80
CA LYS A 146 7.60 -27.08 -3.61
C LYS A 146 8.34 -25.75 -3.77
N VAL A 147 7.65 -24.62 -3.89
CA VAL A 147 8.28 -23.30 -4.02
C VAL A 147 8.93 -22.90 -2.70
N GLY A 148 8.26 -23.11 -1.57
CA GLY A 148 8.81 -22.92 -0.23
C GLY A 148 10.08 -23.77 0.03
N LEU A 149 10.00 -25.08 -0.23
CA LEU A 149 11.11 -26.03 0.02
C LEU A 149 12.37 -25.73 -0.81
N HIS A 150 12.21 -25.17 -2.00
CA HIS A 150 13.31 -24.87 -2.92
C HIS A 150 13.69 -23.40 -2.93
N ALA A 151 13.12 -22.58 -2.03
CA ALA A 151 13.36 -21.14 -1.99
C ALA A 151 14.83 -20.84 -1.64
N LYS A 152 15.55 -20.23 -2.59
CA LYS A 152 16.97 -19.87 -2.43
C LYS A 152 17.16 -18.39 -2.13
N SER A 153 16.39 -17.53 -2.79
CA SER A 153 16.45 -16.08 -2.59
C SER A 153 15.13 -15.43 -2.96
N ALA A 154 14.91 -14.22 -2.45
CA ALA A 154 13.69 -13.48 -2.68
C ALA A 154 13.96 -12.04 -3.10
N TYR A 155 12.98 -11.47 -3.80
CA TYR A 155 12.92 -10.07 -4.14
C TYR A 155 11.57 -9.52 -3.72
N VAL A 156 11.56 -8.40 -3.03
CA VAL A 156 10.36 -7.62 -2.72
C VAL A 156 10.49 -6.30 -3.46
N ASN A 157 9.50 -5.96 -4.29
CA ASN A 157 9.51 -4.76 -5.12
C ASN A 157 10.81 -4.61 -5.94
N ARG A 158 11.28 -5.71 -6.55
CA ARG A 158 12.54 -5.82 -7.34
C ARG A 158 13.85 -5.67 -6.55
N ILE A 159 13.80 -5.45 -5.24
CA ILE A 159 14.99 -5.39 -4.37
C ILE A 159 15.22 -6.76 -3.74
N LYS A 160 16.46 -7.26 -3.77
CA LYS A 160 16.83 -8.54 -3.16
C LYS A 160 16.74 -8.44 -1.64
N VAL A 161 16.02 -9.35 -1.00
CA VAL A 161 15.81 -9.38 0.44
C VAL A 161 16.03 -10.79 1.01
N PRO A 162 16.32 -10.92 2.32
CA PRO A 162 16.27 -12.20 3.03
C PRO A 162 14.89 -12.89 2.94
N LEU A 163 14.86 -14.22 3.03
CA LEU A 163 13.60 -15.00 3.00
C LEU A 163 12.72 -14.76 4.24
N LEU A 164 13.31 -14.32 5.35
CA LEU A 164 12.62 -14.03 6.60
C LEU A 164 12.17 -12.56 6.71
N THR A 165 12.29 -11.78 5.63
CA THR A 165 11.78 -10.41 5.62
C THR A 165 10.26 -10.42 5.72
N GLU A 166 9.73 -9.66 6.68
CA GLU A 166 8.29 -9.44 6.84
C GLU A 166 7.72 -8.64 5.66
N LEU A 167 6.56 -9.08 5.20
CA LEU A 167 5.86 -8.50 4.06
C LEU A 167 4.91 -7.39 4.50
N LYS A 168 4.75 -6.40 3.63
CA LYS A 168 3.81 -5.29 3.81
C LYS A 168 2.72 -5.33 2.76
N ASN A 169 1.61 -4.68 3.07
CA ASN A 169 0.49 -4.58 2.15
C ASN A 169 0.91 -3.90 0.84
N GLY A 170 0.58 -4.50 -0.31
CA GLY A 170 0.98 -4.00 -1.63
C GLY A 170 2.39 -4.40 -2.09
N ASP A 171 3.10 -5.26 -1.36
CA ASP A 171 4.40 -5.77 -1.78
C ASP A 171 4.29 -6.78 -2.92
N ILE A 172 5.18 -6.66 -3.91
CA ILE A 172 5.31 -7.65 -4.99
C ILE A 172 6.47 -8.57 -4.66
N VAL A 173 6.16 -9.84 -4.47
CA VAL A 173 7.10 -10.85 -3.97
C VAL A 173 7.48 -11.80 -5.09
N ARG A 174 8.79 -11.89 -5.38
CA ARG A 174 9.35 -12.84 -6.33
C ARG A 174 10.30 -13.78 -5.62
N VAL A 175 9.93 -15.06 -5.57
CA VAL A 175 10.78 -16.13 -5.02
C VAL A 175 11.59 -16.77 -6.13
N VAL A 176 12.89 -16.96 -5.90
CA VAL A 176 13.79 -17.69 -6.80
C VAL A 176 14.07 -19.05 -6.20
N THR A 177 13.69 -20.10 -6.93
CA THR A 177 13.86 -21.49 -6.51
C THR A 177 15.12 -22.14 -7.13
N SER A 178 15.68 -23.15 -6.47
CA SER A 178 16.72 -24.02 -7.01
C SER A 178 16.26 -25.48 -7.10
N ASN A 179 17.12 -26.38 -7.62
CA ASN A 179 16.83 -27.81 -7.62
C ASN A 179 17.09 -28.46 -6.25
N ASP A 180 17.90 -27.84 -5.39
CA ASP A 180 18.16 -28.30 -4.03
C ASP A 180 17.04 -27.88 -3.08
N LYS A 181 16.74 -28.76 -2.13
CA LYS A 181 15.82 -28.48 -1.01
C LYS A 181 16.61 -27.85 0.15
N PHE A 182 16.05 -26.82 0.76
CA PHE A 182 16.66 -26.16 1.91
C PHE A 182 15.81 -26.35 3.17
N TYR A 183 16.45 -26.83 4.23
CA TYR A 183 15.85 -26.99 5.54
C TYR A 183 16.69 -26.19 6.53
N ARG A 184 16.06 -25.29 7.30
CA ARG A 184 16.72 -24.57 8.38
C ARG A 184 15.82 -24.58 9.60
N CYS A 185 16.32 -25.09 10.72
CA CYS A 185 15.55 -25.12 11.97
C CYS A 185 15.09 -23.73 12.40
N SER A 186 15.88 -22.68 12.12
CA SER A 186 15.53 -21.29 12.45
C SER A 186 14.29 -20.76 11.71
N TRP A 187 13.81 -21.46 10.68
CA TRP A 187 12.61 -21.05 9.94
C TRP A 187 11.31 -21.39 10.67
N ILE A 188 11.30 -22.46 11.47
CA ILE A 188 10.10 -22.94 12.17
C ILE A 188 9.50 -21.88 13.10
N ASP A 189 10.35 -21.15 13.81
CA ASP A 189 9.93 -20.11 14.75
C ASP A 189 9.62 -18.77 14.06
N SER A 190 10.13 -18.59 12.84
CA SER A 190 10.05 -17.33 12.10
C SER A 190 8.84 -17.25 11.18
N VAL A 191 8.37 -18.38 10.65
CA VAL A 191 7.18 -18.43 9.77
C VAL A 191 5.90 -18.30 10.57
N LYS A 192 4.90 -17.59 10.04
CA LYS A 192 3.63 -17.32 10.72
C LYS A 192 2.50 -18.24 10.27
N THR A 193 2.51 -18.70 9.03
CA THR A 193 1.42 -19.49 8.44
C THR A 193 1.48 -20.95 8.88
N GLY A 194 0.31 -21.53 9.16
CA GLY A 194 0.21 -22.96 9.54
C GLY A 194 0.73 -23.90 8.47
N LYS A 195 0.55 -23.54 7.20
CA LYS A 195 1.06 -24.29 6.04
C LYS A 195 2.59 -24.33 5.99
N ALA A 196 3.26 -23.21 6.28
CA ALA A 196 4.71 -23.16 6.35
C ALA A 196 5.27 -23.91 7.58
N LYS A 197 4.55 -23.91 8.71
CA LYS A 197 4.95 -24.65 9.92
C LYS A 197 4.79 -26.17 9.80
N ALA A 198 3.81 -26.62 9.03
CA ALA A 198 3.49 -28.05 8.87
C ALA A 198 4.28 -28.76 7.74
N SER A 199 5.05 -28.00 6.94
CA SER A 199 5.81 -28.50 5.78
C SER A 199 7.27 -28.80 6.13
#